data_AF-A0A937WIQ5-F1
#
_entry.id   AF-A0A937WIQ5-F1
#
_cell.length_a   1.000
_cell.length_b   1.000
_cell.length_c   1.000
_cell.angle_alpha   90.00
_cell.angle_beta   90.00
_cell.angle_gamma   90.00
#
_symmetry.space_group_name_H-M   'P 1'
#
loop_
_entity.id
_entity.type
_entity.pdbx_description
1 polymer ?
#
loop_
_entity_poly.entity_id
_entity_poly.type
_entity_poly.pdbx_seq_one_letter_code
_entity_poly.pdbx_strand_id
1 'polypeptide(L)'
;MRHTISTSLVFLVLFLFLSGCGPIKETVRQTTYVDTHKAPEDKTFVVELPKVELPPGTDQLLVKGGVTISCEVAPFSLERTEVLKESVTYADPNAPGYDVYEVVKEPVYSIKPDEFQFKIRIKNNQDRVLKLFEMPIILIIDGIQTSIPESAFVDWKAALVVKGFEKEFQVNGPKLSAFEDAKLIYIGVHDVPILYDEAGNVKKKENFEWTFQLTKQEVSQPDKIVYTYNTKPVYKEQCKACNGVGYFKEVVQCSSCNGSGIRTNKEGKSSKCYGCGGSGKVTQKRNCDTCSGLGVLAYPKSQKPPVAKEVVWTGWKVRVETNPPGAKVSVVDVNTAKYKDAGASNIEVRWFSSSQSYPIIVEYQDKQVKVLPFTLDGKASRKVVIDFLSASQPVVQVGRKVE
;
A
#
# COMPACT_ATOMS: atom_id res chain seq x y z
N MET A 1 -21.53 -68.81 43.99
CA MET A 1 -22.01 -67.59 43.32
C MET A 1 -21.43 -67.58 41.92
N ARG A 2 -22.28 -67.78 40.90
CA ARG A 2 -21.89 -67.89 39.49
C ARG A 2 -22.01 -66.50 38.85
N HIS A 3 -20.91 -65.98 38.33
CA HIS A 3 -20.90 -64.77 37.50
C HIS A 3 -21.16 -65.13 36.04
N THR A 4 -22.31 -64.72 35.51
CA THR A 4 -22.61 -64.69 34.08
C THR A 4 -21.91 -63.48 33.44
N ILE A 5 -20.99 -63.76 32.52
CA ILE A 5 -20.24 -62.79 31.71
C ILE A 5 -21.18 -62.22 30.65
N SER A 6 -21.29 -60.88 30.64
CA SER A 6 -22.07 -60.08 29.70
C SER A 6 -21.49 -60.16 28.28
N THR A 7 -22.23 -60.79 27.37
CA THR A 7 -21.96 -60.90 25.92
C THR A 7 -22.38 -59.66 25.12
N SER A 8 -22.77 -58.56 25.77
CA SER A 8 -23.27 -57.35 25.10
C SER A 8 -22.19 -56.38 24.61
N LEU A 9 -20.90 -56.64 24.84
CA LEU A 9 -19.82 -55.71 24.44
C LEU A 9 -19.23 -55.99 23.05
N VAL A 10 -19.43 -57.18 22.48
CA VAL A 10 -18.84 -57.55 21.17
C VAL A 10 -19.69 -57.05 19.98
N PHE A 11 -20.98 -56.78 20.18
CA PHE A 11 -21.85 -56.24 19.12
C PHE A 11 -21.71 -54.72 18.92
N LEU A 12 -21.10 -53.98 19.85
CA LEU A 12 -20.96 -52.53 19.75
C LEU A 12 -19.73 -52.09 18.92
N VAL A 13 -18.74 -52.97 18.75
CA VAL A 13 -17.50 -52.66 17.98
C VAL A 13 -17.65 -52.98 16.49
N LEU A 14 -18.57 -53.88 16.11
CA LEU A 14 -18.83 -54.20 14.69
C LEU A 14 -19.72 -53.16 13.97
N PHE A 15 -20.51 -52.39 14.71
CA PHE A 15 -21.39 -51.35 14.14
C PHE A 15 -20.66 -50.05 13.76
N LEU A 16 -19.38 -49.90 14.10
CA LEU A 16 -18.58 -48.72 13.74
C LEU A 16 -17.88 -48.82 12.37
N PHE A 17 -17.89 -49.99 11.72
CA PHE A 17 -17.25 -50.19 10.40
C PHE A 17 -18.21 -50.29 9.21
N LEU A 18 -19.53 -50.30 9.42
CA LEU A 18 -20.53 -50.37 8.35
C LEU A 18 -21.07 -49.00 7.88
N SER A 19 -20.63 -47.91 8.51
CA SER A 19 -21.20 -46.56 8.29
C SER A 19 -20.50 -45.72 7.21
N GLY A 20 -19.71 -46.31 6.31
CA GLY A 20 -18.71 -45.56 5.53
C GLY A 20 -18.74 -45.62 4.00
N CYS A 21 -19.68 -46.31 3.34
CA CYS A 21 -19.64 -46.46 1.87
C CYS A 21 -20.16 -45.25 1.06
N GLY A 22 -20.44 -44.11 1.70
CA GLY A 22 -20.86 -42.87 1.01
C GLY A 22 -19.70 -42.18 0.28
N PRO A 23 -19.93 -41.45 -0.83
CA PRO A 23 -18.89 -40.66 -1.50
C PRO A 23 -18.15 -39.72 -0.53
N ILE A 24 -16.83 -39.64 -0.68
CA ILE A 24 -16.02 -38.65 0.04
C ILE A 24 -16.35 -37.28 -0.56
N LYS A 25 -17.01 -36.43 0.24
CA LYS A 25 -17.36 -35.08 -0.18
C LYS A 25 -16.09 -34.23 -0.29
N GLU A 26 -15.92 -33.58 -1.42
CA GLU A 26 -14.93 -32.54 -1.69
C GLU A 26 -15.63 -31.18 -1.60
N THR A 27 -14.98 -30.19 -1.00
CA THR A 27 -15.46 -28.80 -0.98
C THR A 27 -14.39 -27.89 -1.56
N VAL A 28 -14.77 -27.09 -2.55
CA VAL A 28 -13.91 -26.07 -3.17
C VAL A 28 -14.57 -24.71 -2.96
N ARG A 29 -13.80 -23.72 -2.50
CA ARG A 29 -14.29 -22.35 -2.34
C ARG A 29 -13.65 -21.46 -3.39
N GLN A 30 -14.47 -20.73 -4.12
CA GLN A 30 -14.02 -19.69 -5.03
C GLN A 30 -14.39 -18.34 -4.43
N THR A 31 -13.38 -17.51 -4.18
CA THR A 31 -13.55 -16.20 -3.57
C THR A 31 -13.10 -15.13 -4.57
N THR A 32 -14.00 -14.23 -4.92
CA THR A 32 -13.69 -13.00 -5.65
C THR A 32 -13.63 -11.87 -4.65
N TYR A 33 -12.58 -11.07 -4.71
CA TYR A 33 -12.37 -9.94 -3.80
C TYR A 33 -12.81 -8.63 -4.44
N VAL A 34 -13.18 -7.65 -3.62
CA VAL A 34 -13.49 -6.30 -4.07
C VAL A 34 -12.21 -5.66 -4.61
N ASP A 35 -12.29 -4.97 -5.73
CA ASP A 35 -11.19 -4.15 -6.21
C ASP A 35 -11.06 -2.92 -5.31
N THR A 36 -9.97 -2.84 -4.55
CA THR A 36 -9.69 -1.74 -3.62
C THR A 36 -8.81 -0.66 -4.24
N HIS A 37 -8.45 -0.78 -5.52
CA HIS A 37 -7.64 0.21 -6.19
C HIS A 37 -8.44 1.51 -6.39
N LYS A 38 -7.83 2.63 -5.98
CA LYS A 38 -8.38 3.96 -6.20
C LYS A 38 -7.99 4.46 -7.58
N ALA A 39 -8.94 5.13 -8.24
CA ALA A 39 -8.64 5.93 -9.42
C ALA A 39 -7.84 7.18 -9.00
N PRO A 40 -7.05 7.79 -9.91
CA PRO A 40 -6.46 9.10 -9.66
C PRO A 40 -7.52 10.12 -9.24
N GLU A 41 -7.19 10.96 -8.25
CA GLU A 41 -8.08 11.97 -7.71
C GLU A 41 -7.64 13.36 -8.22
N ASP A 42 -8.53 14.07 -8.92
CA ASP A 42 -8.29 15.45 -9.31
C ASP A 42 -8.43 16.35 -8.06
N LYS A 43 -7.42 17.18 -7.78
CA LYS A 43 -7.36 18.05 -6.60
C LYS A 43 -6.83 19.43 -6.98
N THR A 44 -7.43 20.48 -6.42
CA THR A 44 -6.92 21.86 -6.57
C THR A 44 -6.11 22.23 -5.34
N PHE A 45 -4.86 22.60 -5.55
CA PHE A 45 -3.95 23.08 -4.51
C PHE A 45 -3.95 24.60 -4.51
N VAL A 46 -4.33 25.22 -3.39
CA VAL A 46 -4.28 26.67 -3.22
C VAL A 46 -2.98 27.02 -2.51
N VAL A 47 -2.18 27.88 -3.14
CA VAL A 47 -0.90 28.35 -2.59
C VAL A 47 -0.90 29.86 -2.55
N GLU A 48 -0.52 30.44 -1.41
CA GLU A 48 -0.32 31.88 -1.28
C GLU A 48 1.05 32.27 -1.85
N LEU A 49 1.06 32.85 -3.05
CA LEU A 49 2.29 33.33 -3.69
C LEU A 49 2.56 34.78 -3.27
N PRO A 50 3.77 35.10 -2.78
CA PRO A 50 4.17 36.48 -2.51
C PRO A 50 4.16 37.31 -3.79
N LYS A 51 3.56 38.49 -3.74
CA LYS A 51 3.52 39.46 -4.83
C LYS A 51 4.10 40.78 -4.34
N VAL A 52 5.22 41.18 -4.93
CA VAL A 52 5.96 42.38 -4.54
C VAL A 52 5.83 43.43 -5.64
N GLU A 53 5.30 44.59 -5.29
CA GLU A 53 5.04 45.69 -6.24
C GLU A 53 5.56 47.02 -5.69
N LEU A 54 5.95 47.93 -6.58
CA LEU A 54 6.25 49.30 -6.20
C LEU A 54 4.95 50.06 -5.87
N PRO A 55 4.91 50.84 -4.78
CA PRO A 55 3.82 51.77 -4.54
C PRO A 55 3.59 52.72 -5.73
N PRO A 56 2.36 53.21 -5.93
CA PRO A 56 2.09 54.24 -6.92
C PRO A 56 2.98 55.48 -6.71
N GLY A 57 3.63 55.96 -7.77
CA GLY A 57 4.46 57.16 -7.75
C GLY A 57 5.91 56.95 -7.31
N THR A 58 6.35 55.71 -7.07
CA THR A 58 7.77 55.40 -6.87
C THR A 58 8.38 54.80 -8.13
N ASP A 59 9.54 55.31 -8.54
CA ASP A 59 10.27 54.79 -9.70
C ASP A 59 11.24 53.69 -9.31
N GLN A 60 11.25 52.64 -10.12
CA GLN A 60 12.23 51.55 -10.00
C GLN A 60 13.65 52.04 -10.33
N LEU A 61 13.77 52.97 -11.26
CA LEU A 61 15.02 53.55 -11.74
C LEU A 61 15.17 54.96 -11.16
N LEU A 62 16.19 55.17 -10.35
CA LEU A 62 16.49 56.47 -9.75
C LEU A 62 17.76 57.04 -10.40
N VAL A 63 17.75 58.34 -10.72
CA VAL A 63 18.88 59.05 -11.33
C VAL A 63 19.27 60.24 -10.45
N LYS A 64 20.48 60.24 -9.89
CA LYS A 64 20.99 61.34 -9.06
C LYS A 64 22.46 61.62 -9.39
N GLY A 65 22.77 62.87 -9.74
CA GLY A 65 24.13 63.36 -10.04
C GLY A 65 24.96 62.45 -10.97
N GLY A 66 24.36 61.99 -12.06
CA GLY A 66 25.02 61.13 -13.06
C GLY A 66 25.11 59.65 -12.69
N VAL A 67 24.69 59.24 -11.49
CA VAL A 67 24.55 57.83 -11.13
C VAL A 67 23.10 57.41 -11.36
N THR A 68 22.93 56.26 -11.99
CA THR A 68 21.62 55.64 -12.22
C THR A 68 21.62 54.30 -11.51
N ILE A 69 20.67 54.09 -10.59
CA ILE A 69 20.49 52.81 -9.91
C ILE A 69 19.06 52.34 -10.09
N SER A 70 18.88 51.06 -10.38
CA SER A 70 17.57 50.40 -10.28
C SER A 70 17.63 49.24 -9.30
N CYS A 71 16.49 48.98 -8.66
CA CYS A 71 16.31 47.82 -7.79
C CYS A 71 15.02 47.10 -8.19
N GLU A 72 15.12 45.80 -8.43
CA GLU A 72 13.98 44.93 -8.73
C GLU A 72 13.95 43.77 -7.73
N VAL A 73 12.78 43.27 -7.37
CA VAL A 73 12.66 42.01 -6.63
C VAL A 73 12.43 40.89 -7.63
N ALA A 74 13.23 39.83 -7.54
CA ALA A 74 13.06 38.67 -8.40
C ALA A 74 11.65 38.09 -8.22
N PRO A 75 10.95 37.71 -9.30
CA PRO A 75 9.60 37.20 -9.19
C PRO A 75 9.59 35.86 -8.47
N PHE A 76 8.57 35.64 -7.65
CA PHE A 76 8.30 34.35 -7.05
C PHE A 76 7.56 33.44 -8.03
N SER A 77 7.93 32.17 -8.02
CA SER A 77 7.33 31.13 -8.83
C SER A 77 7.00 29.91 -7.97
N LEU A 78 6.09 29.08 -8.44
CA LEU A 78 5.79 27.81 -7.79
C LEU A 78 6.62 26.71 -8.44
N GLU A 79 7.40 26.00 -7.64
CA GLU A 79 8.05 24.77 -8.03
C GLU A 79 7.22 23.58 -7.55
N ARG A 80 6.81 22.75 -8.51
CA ARG A 80 6.09 21.50 -8.26
C ARG A 80 7.08 20.38 -7.97
N THR A 81 6.91 19.71 -6.85
CA THR A 81 7.63 18.48 -6.49
C THR A 81 6.62 17.37 -6.18
N GLU A 82 7.08 16.12 -6.12
CA GLU A 82 6.23 14.98 -5.75
C GLU A 82 6.73 14.34 -4.47
N VAL A 83 5.83 14.12 -3.51
CA VAL A 83 6.11 13.35 -2.31
C VAL A 83 5.47 11.98 -2.44
N LEU A 84 6.28 10.94 -2.24
CA LEU A 84 5.83 9.56 -2.25
C LEU A 84 5.49 9.13 -0.82
N LYS A 85 4.24 8.72 -0.60
CA LYS A 85 3.79 8.08 0.64
C LYS A 85 3.43 6.64 0.34
N GLU A 86 4.07 5.71 1.03
CA GLU A 86 3.80 4.29 0.87
C GLU A 86 3.09 3.76 2.11
N SER A 87 2.01 3.01 1.92
CA SER A 87 1.26 2.37 2.99
C SER A 87 0.79 0.98 2.58
N VAL A 88 0.66 0.11 3.58
CA VAL A 88 0.20 -1.27 3.38
C VAL A 88 -1.32 -1.29 3.29
N THR A 89 -1.89 -2.00 2.32
CA THR A 89 -3.35 -2.12 2.15
C THR A 89 -3.87 -3.49 2.56
N TYR A 90 -3.73 -4.49 1.69
CA TYR A 90 -4.26 -5.83 1.86
C TYR A 90 -3.25 -6.90 1.41
N ALA A 91 -3.44 -8.14 1.87
CA ALA A 91 -2.67 -9.27 1.38
C ALA A 91 -3.07 -9.57 -0.07
N ASP A 92 -2.11 -9.93 -0.93
CA ASP A 92 -2.41 -10.29 -2.31
C ASP A 92 -3.19 -11.63 -2.35
N PRO A 93 -4.44 -11.64 -2.84
CA PRO A 93 -5.23 -12.86 -2.89
C PRO A 93 -4.70 -13.89 -3.91
N ASN A 94 -3.93 -13.45 -4.90
CA ASN A 94 -3.38 -14.27 -5.97
C ASN A 94 -1.94 -14.71 -5.69
N ALA A 95 -1.22 -14.01 -4.80
CA ALA A 95 0.16 -14.33 -4.41
C ALA A 95 0.29 -14.51 -2.89
N PRO A 96 0.05 -15.72 -2.36
CA PRO A 96 0.20 -16.00 -0.93
C PRO A 96 1.59 -15.64 -0.41
N GLY A 97 1.64 -14.82 0.64
CA GLY A 97 2.90 -14.34 1.23
C GLY A 97 3.41 -13.02 0.64
N TYR A 98 2.60 -12.32 -0.16
CA TYR A 98 2.83 -10.94 -0.58
C TYR A 98 1.75 -10.01 -0.02
N ASP A 99 2.17 -8.79 0.29
CA ASP A 99 1.30 -7.69 0.68
C ASP A 99 1.28 -6.63 -0.43
N VAL A 100 0.11 -6.02 -0.62
CA VAL A 100 -0.11 -4.94 -1.58
C VAL A 100 0.11 -3.60 -0.89
N TYR A 101 1.02 -2.80 -1.44
CA TYR A 101 1.35 -1.47 -0.96
C TYR A 101 0.72 -0.43 -1.89
N GLU A 102 -0.05 0.50 -1.31
CA GLU A 102 -0.50 1.72 -1.97
C GLU A 102 0.61 2.76 -1.88
N VAL A 103 1.14 3.15 -3.03
CA VAL A 103 2.08 4.25 -3.19
C VAL A 103 1.30 5.44 -3.73
N VAL A 104 1.09 6.42 -2.87
CA VAL A 104 0.44 7.70 -3.16
C VAL A 104 1.50 8.68 -3.62
N LYS A 105 1.36 9.20 -4.84
CA LYS A 105 2.14 10.34 -5.34
C LYS A 105 1.31 11.59 -5.15
N GLU A 106 1.69 12.41 -4.16
CA GLU A 106 1.02 13.67 -3.87
C GLU A 106 1.90 14.84 -4.33
N PRO A 107 1.42 15.73 -5.22
CA PRO A 107 2.16 16.91 -5.61
C PRO A 107 2.24 17.89 -4.43
N VAL A 108 3.41 18.50 -4.27
CA VAL A 108 3.69 19.52 -3.27
C VAL A 108 4.31 20.71 -3.96
N TYR A 109 3.75 21.89 -3.73
CA TYR A 109 4.21 23.13 -4.31
C TYR A 109 5.04 23.90 -3.29
N SER A 110 6.21 24.36 -3.71
CA SER A 110 7.09 25.22 -2.91
C SER A 110 7.37 26.52 -3.66
N ILE A 111 7.52 27.62 -2.93
CA ILE A 111 7.81 28.92 -3.52
C ILE A 111 9.31 29.03 -3.81
N LYS A 112 9.65 29.48 -5.03
CA LYS A 112 11.03 29.74 -5.47
C LYS A 112 11.17 31.17 -6.02
N PRO A 113 12.19 31.93 -5.57
CA PRO A 113 13.11 31.61 -4.47
C PRO A 113 12.39 31.55 -3.10
N ASP A 114 12.97 30.86 -2.11
CA ASP A 114 12.46 30.79 -0.73
C ASP A 114 12.97 31.94 0.16
N GLU A 115 13.70 32.88 -0.45
CA GLU A 115 14.25 34.11 0.13
C GLU A 115 13.98 35.29 -0.82
N PHE A 116 13.98 36.51 -0.29
CA PHE A 116 13.94 37.69 -1.15
C PHE A 116 15.23 37.78 -1.97
N GLN A 117 15.13 37.99 -3.28
CA GLN A 117 16.29 38.24 -4.13
C GLN A 117 16.14 39.60 -4.79
N PHE A 118 17.05 40.51 -4.46
CA PHE A 118 17.06 41.87 -5.02
C PHE A 118 18.06 41.94 -6.15
N LYS A 119 17.62 42.46 -7.27
CA LYS A 119 18.41 42.70 -8.47
C LYS A 119 18.72 44.19 -8.55
N ILE A 120 19.96 44.56 -8.22
CA ILE A 120 20.40 45.95 -8.19
C ILE A 120 21.32 46.21 -9.38
N ARG A 121 20.94 47.14 -10.26
CA ARG A 121 21.76 47.55 -11.40
C ARG A 121 22.24 48.97 -11.21
N ILE A 122 23.55 49.17 -11.34
CA ILE A 122 24.20 50.48 -11.15
C ILE A 122 24.91 50.85 -12.43
N LYS A 123 24.53 51.99 -13.01
CA LYS A 123 25.19 52.62 -14.12
C LYS A 123 25.83 53.93 -13.68
N ASN A 124 27.11 54.08 -13.96
CA ASN A 124 27.87 55.26 -13.61
C ASN A 124 28.06 56.15 -14.85
N ASN A 125 27.44 57.32 -14.90
CA ASN A 125 27.66 58.30 -15.97
C ASN A 125 28.59 59.46 -15.53
N GLN A 126 29.22 59.37 -14.36
CA GLN A 126 30.16 60.37 -13.86
C GLN A 126 31.56 60.17 -14.44
N ASP A 127 32.41 61.19 -14.37
CA ASP A 127 33.80 61.16 -14.84
C ASP A 127 34.78 60.40 -13.92
N ARG A 128 34.28 59.83 -12.81
CA ARG A 128 35.09 59.13 -11.80
C ARG A 128 34.60 57.69 -11.63
N VAL A 129 35.48 56.80 -11.21
CA VAL A 129 35.13 55.40 -10.90
C VAL A 129 34.31 55.34 -9.61
N LEU A 130 33.17 54.67 -9.66
CA LEU A 130 32.31 54.45 -8.50
C LEU A 130 32.78 53.20 -7.74
N LYS A 131 33.15 53.36 -6.47
CA LYS A 131 33.65 52.27 -5.60
C LYS A 131 32.54 51.84 -4.64
N LEU A 132 31.97 50.64 -4.84
CA LEU A 132 30.75 50.26 -4.13
C LEU A 132 30.98 49.80 -2.67
N PHE A 133 32.20 49.44 -2.29
CA PHE A 133 32.49 48.95 -0.94
C PHE A 133 32.21 49.95 0.18
N GLU A 134 32.12 51.24 -0.13
CA GLU A 134 31.80 52.33 0.80
C GLU A 134 30.29 52.64 0.88
N MET A 135 29.46 51.90 0.14
CA MET A 135 28.02 52.13 0.01
C MET A 135 27.27 50.99 0.69
N PRO A 136 26.80 51.18 1.93
CA PRO A 136 26.06 50.13 2.63
C PRO A 136 24.68 49.95 2.01
N ILE A 137 24.24 48.69 1.94
CA ILE A 137 22.85 48.34 1.63
C ILE A 137 22.11 48.14 2.93
N ILE A 138 21.00 48.85 3.08
CA ILE A 138 20.10 48.73 4.23
C ILE A 138 18.82 48.04 3.77
N LEU A 139 18.40 47.00 4.48
CA LEU A 139 17.12 46.32 4.30
C LEU A 139 16.29 46.51 5.56
N ILE A 140 15.07 47.01 5.42
CA ILE A 140 14.10 47.18 6.50
C ILE A 140 12.81 46.49 6.06
N ILE A 141 12.30 45.58 6.86
CA ILE A 141 11.01 44.91 6.60
C ILE A 141 10.06 45.28 7.74
N ASP A 142 8.94 45.92 7.41
CA ASP A 142 7.96 46.44 8.37
C ASP A 142 8.57 47.25 9.52
N GLY A 143 9.56 48.10 9.20
CA GLY A 143 10.24 48.96 10.18
C GLY A 143 11.36 48.27 10.97
N ILE A 144 11.60 46.97 10.76
CA ILE A 144 12.69 46.22 11.40
C ILE A 144 13.87 46.11 10.44
N GLN A 145 15.00 46.71 10.81
CA GLN A 145 16.24 46.55 10.06
C GLN A 145 16.68 45.08 10.09
N THR A 146 16.80 44.48 8.92
CA THR A 146 17.13 43.07 8.75
C THR A 146 18.55 42.93 8.22
N SER A 147 19.31 41.99 8.78
CA SER A 147 20.68 41.72 8.33
C SER A 147 20.65 40.96 6.99
N ILE A 148 21.42 41.46 6.03
CA ILE A 148 21.74 40.74 4.80
C ILE A 148 23.01 39.92 5.06
N PRO A 149 23.05 38.62 4.73
CA PRO A 149 24.24 37.79 4.92
C PRO A 149 25.48 38.39 4.24
N GLU A 150 26.64 38.35 4.89
CA GLU A 150 27.87 38.94 4.35
C GLU A 150 28.28 38.33 3.00
N SER A 151 27.94 37.05 2.79
CA SER A 151 28.17 36.33 1.53
C SER A 151 27.47 36.98 0.33
N ALA A 152 26.36 37.70 0.53
CA ALA A 152 25.66 38.42 -0.53
C ALA A 152 26.43 39.67 -1.02
N PHE A 153 27.47 40.09 -0.30
CA PHE A 153 28.22 41.32 -0.60
C PHE A 153 29.61 41.08 -1.18
N VAL A 154 30.02 39.84 -1.46
CA VAL A 154 31.37 39.55 -1.96
C VAL A 154 31.64 40.31 -3.28
N ASP A 155 30.74 40.19 -4.25
CA ASP A 155 30.86 40.88 -5.54
C ASP A 155 30.64 42.40 -5.42
N TRP A 156 29.80 42.81 -4.48
CA TRP A 156 29.53 44.22 -4.19
C TRP A 156 30.77 44.93 -3.63
N LYS A 157 31.41 44.35 -2.62
CA LYS A 157 32.61 44.89 -1.97
C LYS A 157 33.82 44.96 -2.92
N ALA A 158 33.89 44.07 -3.91
CA ALA A 158 34.95 44.11 -4.91
C ALA A 158 34.63 45.00 -6.12
N ALA A 159 33.43 45.58 -6.20
CA ALA A 159 32.97 46.23 -7.43
C ALA A 159 33.49 47.65 -7.63
N LEU A 160 33.94 47.88 -8.86
CA LEU A 160 34.24 49.18 -9.45
C LEU A 160 33.33 49.37 -10.67
N VAL A 161 32.58 50.46 -10.72
CA VAL A 161 31.76 50.82 -11.89
C VAL A 161 32.38 52.03 -12.56
N VAL A 162 33.01 51.82 -13.72
CA VAL A 162 33.69 52.87 -14.48
C VAL A 162 32.69 53.68 -15.33
N LYS A 163 33.08 54.87 -15.81
CA LYS A 163 32.23 55.77 -16.59
C LYS A 163 31.61 55.07 -17.80
N GLY A 164 30.30 55.19 -17.95
CA GLY A 164 29.50 54.67 -19.06
C GLY A 164 29.10 53.20 -18.92
N PHE A 165 29.66 52.48 -17.93
CA PHE A 165 29.39 51.07 -17.72
C PHE A 165 28.27 50.87 -16.69
N GLU A 166 27.66 49.71 -16.79
CA GLU A 166 26.62 49.21 -15.91
C GLU A 166 27.06 47.87 -15.31
N LYS A 167 26.75 47.67 -14.03
CA LYS A 167 26.97 46.39 -13.35
C LYS A 167 25.71 45.97 -12.59
N GLU A 168 25.41 44.69 -12.67
CA GLU A 168 24.26 44.06 -12.03
C GLU A 168 24.72 43.23 -10.83
N PHE A 169 23.97 43.30 -9.74
CA PHE A 169 24.21 42.58 -8.50
C PHE A 169 22.95 41.86 -8.06
N GLN A 170 23.12 40.64 -7.58
CA GLN A 170 22.08 39.89 -6.90
C GLN A 170 22.36 39.91 -5.40
N VAL A 171 21.44 40.48 -4.64
CA VAL A 171 21.52 40.57 -3.18
C VAL A 171 20.45 39.66 -2.60
N ASN A 172 20.86 38.56 -2.00
CA ASN A 172 19.95 37.62 -1.35
C ASN A 172 19.61 38.15 0.05
N GLY A 173 18.34 38.45 0.25
CA GLY A 173 17.75 38.85 1.53
C GLY A 173 17.44 37.65 2.41
N PRO A 174 16.59 37.84 3.43
CA PRO A 174 16.22 36.78 4.35
C PRO A 174 15.16 35.83 3.74
N LYS A 175 14.97 34.68 4.41
CA LYS A 175 13.94 33.69 4.05
C LYS A 175 12.53 34.25 4.19
N LEU A 176 11.65 33.89 3.26
CA LEU A 176 10.23 34.28 3.26
C LEU A 176 9.49 33.86 4.53
N SER A 177 9.82 32.69 5.07
CA SER A 177 9.18 32.14 6.28
C SER A 177 9.37 32.99 7.54
N ALA A 178 10.34 33.91 7.54
CA ALA A 178 10.56 34.83 8.66
C ALA A 178 9.62 36.06 8.60
N PHE A 179 8.88 36.25 7.50
CA PHE A 179 8.14 37.47 7.18
C PHE A 179 6.76 37.18 6.58
N GLU A 180 6.06 36.15 7.06
CA GLU A 180 4.77 35.70 6.50
C GLU A 180 3.68 36.79 6.49
N ASP A 181 3.74 37.72 7.45
CA ASP A 181 2.78 38.83 7.60
C ASP A 181 3.32 40.18 7.13
N ALA A 182 4.52 40.20 6.52
CA ALA A 182 5.15 41.46 6.14
C ALA A 182 4.36 42.19 5.03
N LYS A 183 4.33 43.52 5.11
CA LYS A 183 3.57 44.36 4.16
C LYS A 183 4.46 45.32 3.38
N LEU A 184 5.57 45.73 3.97
CA LEU A 184 6.45 46.76 3.44
C LEU A 184 7.89 46.28 3.47
N ILE A 185 8.56 46.37 2.33
CA ILE A 185 9.97 46.06 2.19
C ILE A 185 10.66 47.34 1.74
N TYR A 186 11.58 47.85 2.53
CA TYR A 186 12.43 48.98 2.18
C TYR A 186 13.84 48.47 1.95
N ILE A 187 14.43 48.86 0.82
CA ILE A 187 15.84 48.63 0.52
C ILE A 187 16.47 49.92 0.04
N GLY A 188 17.66 50.23 0.54
CA GLY A 188 18.37 51.44 0.19
C GLY A 188 19.86 51.19 -0.02
N VAL A 189 20.44 51.85 -1.01
CA VAL A 189 21.89 52.00 -1.18
C VAL A 189 22.26 53.39 -0.68
N HIS A 190 22.96 53.45 0.45
CA HIS A 190 23.28 54.70 1.13
C HIS A 190 24.66 55.22 0.75
N ASP A 191 24.86 56.53 0.99
CA ASP A 191 26.15 57.19 0.86
C ASP A 191 26.76 57.15 -0.55
N VAL A 192 25.93 57.06 -1.59
CA VAL A 192 26.37 57.02 -3.00
C VAL A 192 26.94 58.39 -3.39
N PRO A 193 28.22 58.49 -3.78
CA PRO A 193 28.79 59.75 -4.27
C PRO A 193 28.12 60.18 -5.57
N ILE A 194 27.50 61.35 -5.57
CA ILE A 194 26.83 61.92 -6.75
C ILE A 194 27.51 63.18 -7.30
N LEU A 195 28.53 63.70 -6.60
CA LEU A 195 29.31 64.85 -7.05
C LEU A 195 30.72 64.80 -6.47
N TYR A 196 31.71 65.13 -7.29
CA TYR A 196 33.12 65.23 -6.93
C TYR A 196 33.63 66.66 -7.17
N ASP A 197 34.65 67.07 -6.41
CA ASP A 197 35.41 68.29 -6.72
C ASP A 197 36.48 68.03 -7.81
N GLU A 198 37.21 69.08 -8.20
CA GLU A 198 38.27 68.99 -9.21
C GLU A 198 39.43 68.07 -8.77
N ALA A 199 39.70 68.00 -7.47
CA ALA A 199 40.72 67.13 -6.88
C ALA A 199 40.26 65.66 -6.79
N GLY A 200 38.99 65.36 -7.07
CA GLY A 200 38.42 64.02 -7.02
C GLY A 200 37.90 63.60 -5.66
N ASN A 201 37.76 64.52 -4.70
CA ASN A 201 37.12 64.25 -3.42
C ASN A 201 35.60 64.26 -3.56
N VAL A 202 34.90 63.45 -2.76
CA VAL A 202 33.43 63.39 -2.74
C VAL A 202 32.89 64.68 -2.12
N LYS A 203 32.16 65.49 -2.90
CA LYS A 203 31.53 66.73 -2.45
C LYS A 203 30.08 66.53 -1.99
N LYS A 204 29.37 65.58 -2.61
CA LYS A 204 27.98 65.28 -2.27
C LYS A 204 27.70 63.78 -2.36
N LYS A 205 26.99 63.26 -1.37
CA LYS A 205 26.42 61.91 -1.32
C LYS A 205 24.89 62.00 -1.32
N GLU A 206 24.24 60.96 -1.84
CA GLU A 206 22.78 60.79 -1.81
C GLU A 206 22.46 59.32 -1.51
N ASN A 207 21.24 59.07 -1.03
CA ASN A 207 20.72 57.71 -0.88
C ASN A 207 19.85 57.35 -2.09
N PHE A 208 19.83 56.08 -2.47
CA PHE A 208 18.93 55.53 -3.46
C PHE A 208 18.04 54.53 -2.75
N GLU A 209 16.74 54.81 -2.66
CA GLU A 209 15.85 54.14 -1.73
C GLU A 209 14.59 53.67 -2.46
N TRP A 210 14.22 52.41 -2.25
CA TRP A 210 13.03 51.80 -2.81
C TRP A 210 12.18 51.24 -1.68
N THR A 211 10.87 51.42 -1.81
CA THR A 211 9.89 50.80 -0.94
C THR A 211 9.01 49.93 -1.82
N PHE A 212 8.77 48.69 -1.40
CA PHE A 212 7.92 47.74 -2.07
C PHE A 212 6.77 47.35 -1.14
N GLN A 213 5.58 47.18 -1.72
CA GLN A 213 4.43 46.57 -1.05
C GLN A 213 4.48 45.07 -1.29
N LEU A 214 4.44 44.31 -0.20
CA LEU A 214 4.28 42.88 -0.22
C LEU A 214 2.81 42.55 0.01
N THR A 215 2.22 41.88 -0.98
CA THR A 215 0.87 41.30 -0.89
C THR A 215 0.94 39.80 -1.14
N LYS A 216 -0.15 39.09 -0.84
CA LYS A 216 -0.29 37.67 -1.14
C LYS A 216 -1.29 37.50 -2.26
N GLN A 217 -0.95 36.66 -3.22
CA GLN A 217 -1.84 36.26 -4.29
C GLN A 217 -2.14 34.77 -4.16
N GLU A 218 -3.40 34.41 -3.98
CA GLU A 218 -3.81 33.01 -4.03
C GLU A 218 -3.69 32.49 -5.47
N VAL A 219 -2.94 31.41 -5.64
CA VAL A 219 -2.77 30.73 -6.92
C VAL A 219 -3.33 29.32 -6.77
N SER A 220 -4.34 28.99 -7.58
CA SER A 220 -4.92 27.65 -7.66
C SER A 220 -4.18 26.81 -8.71
N GLN A 221 -3.69 25.65 -8.29
CA GLN A 221 -2.98 24.68 -9.12
C GLN A 221 -3.80 23.40 -9.23
N PRO A 222 -4.51 23.15 -10.35
CA PRO A 222 -5.19 21.88 -10.56
C PRO A 222 -4.17 20.78 -10.88
N ASP A 223 -4.21 19.68 -10.12
CA ASP A 223 -3.32 18.54 -10.30
C ASP A 223 -4.00 17.23 -9.87
N LYS A 224 -3.27 16.11 -9.86
CA LYS A 224 -3.78 14.79 -9.53
C LYS A 224 -2.98 14.13 -8.43
N ILE A 225 -3.69 13.52 -7.48
CA ILE A 225 -3.11 12.51 -6.60
C ILE A 225 -3.16 11.17 -7.33
N VAL A 226 -2.01 10.55 -7.53
CA VAL A 226 -1.90 9.28 -8.26
C VAL A 226 -1.66 8.14 -7.28
N TYR A 227 -2.51 7.12 -7.34
CA TYR A 227 -2.37 5.89 -6.59
C TYR A 227 -1.76 4.81 -7.47
N THR A 228 -0.69 4.17 -6.99
CA THR A 228 -0.07 3.02 -7.64
C THR A 228 0.05 1.88 -6.63
N TYR A 229 -0.04 0.64 -7.11
CA TYR A 229 -0.11 -0.53 -6.23
C TYR A 229 1.01 -1.49 -6.57
N ASN A 230 1.86 -1.76 -5.59
CA ASN A 230 3.02 -2.63 -5.74
C ASN A 230 2.93 -3.79 -4.75
N THR A 231 3.22 -5.00 -5.21
CA THR A 231 3.30 -6.18 -4.33
C THR A 231 4.70 -6.32 -3.76
N LYS A 232 4.82 -6.51 -2.43
CA LYS A 232 6.11 -6.84 -1.78
C LYS A 232 5.97 -8.12 -0.96
N PRO A 233 7.03 -8.95 -0.88
CA PRO A 233 6.98 -10.15 -0.07
C PRO A 233 6.81 -9.78 1.41
N VAL A 234 5.94 -10.51 2.10
CA VAL A 234 5.78 -10.42 3.55
C VAL A 234 7.09 -10.86 4.19
N TYR A 235 7.76 -9.94 4.88
CA TYR A 235 8.97 -10.24 5.62
C TYR A 235 8.66 -11.23 6.73
N LYS A 236 9.43 -12.31 6.81
CA LYS A 236 9.30 -13.33 7.85
C LYS A 236 10.57 -13.38 8.67
N GLU A 237 10.43 -13.30 9.99
CA GLU A 237 11.52 -13.55 10.92
C GLU A 237 11.18 -14.68 11.87
N GLN A 238 12.20 -15.38 12.37
CA GLN A 238 12.01 -16.39 13.39
C GLN A 238 11.52 -15.73 14.68
N CYS A 239 10.51 -16.32 15.30
CA CYS A 239 10.02 -15.84 16.58
C CYS A 239 11.09 -16.05 17.64
N LYS A 240 11.70 -14.95 18.10
CA LYS A 240 12.76 -14.95 19.11
C LYS A 240 12.30 -15.57 20.43
N ALA A 241 11.02 -15.40 20.80
CA ALA A 241 10.49 -15.94 22.05
C ALA A 241 10.55 -17.47 22.10
N CYS A 242 10.35 -18.17 20.98
CA CYS A 242 10.39 -19.64 20.92
C CYS A 242 11.52 -20.18 20.04
N ASN A 243 12.49 -19.35 19.64
CA ASN A 243 13.60 -19.71 18.75
C ASN A 243 13.16 -20.47 17.49
N GLY A 244 12.10 -20.03 16.82
CA GLY A 244 11.63 -20.70 15.61
C GLY A 244 10.78 -21.96 15.81
N VAL A 245 10.66 -22.48 17.05
CA VAL A 245 10.03 -23.79 17.31
C VAL A 245 8.50 -23.73 17.32
N GLY A 246 7.93 -22.58 17.65
CA GLY A 246 6.48 -22.34 17.74
C GLY A 246 5.84 -22.73 19.08
N TYR A 247 6.52 -23.47 19.94
CA TYR A 247 5.98 -23.90 21.24
C TYR A 247 7.08 -23.97 22.30
N PHE A 248 6.65 -23.91 23.57
CA PHE A 248 7.47 -24.19 24.74
C PHE A 248 7.16 -25.61 25.23
N LYS A 249 8.19 -26.31 25.74
CA LYS A 249 8.01 -27.56 26.47
C LYS A 249 7.89 -27.22 27.94
N GLU A 250 6.77 -27.56 28.56
CA GLU A 250 6.53 -27.38 29.98
C GLU A 250 6.27 -28.73 30.65
N VAL A 251 6.75 -28.89 31.86
CA VAL A 251 6.55 -30.10 32.65
C VAL A 251 5.35 -29.87 33.56
N VAL A 252 4.23 -30.51 33.25
CA VAL A 252 2.98 -30.38 33.99
C VAL A 252 2.68 -31.64 34.80
N GLN A 253 1.86 -31.50 35.84
CA GLN A 253 1.40 -32.61 36.66
C GLN A 253 0.58 -33.58 35.80
N CYS A 254 0.89 -34.89 35.89
CA CYS A 254 0.19 -35.89 35.10
C CYS A 254 -1.26 -36.02 35.56
N SER A 255 -2.21 -35.60 34.73
CA SER A 255 -3.66 -35.66 35.00
C SER A 255 -4.18 -37.08 35.23
N SER A 256 -3.50 -38.10 34.70
CA SER A 256 -3.91 -39.50 34.90
C SER A 256 -3.66 -40.03 36.30
N CYS A 257 -2.70 -39.46 37.03
CA CYS A 257 -2.34 -39.87 38.39
C CYS A 257 -2.29 -38.72 39.40
N ASN A 258 -2.73 -37.53 39.00
CA ASN A 258 -2.63 -36.31 39.78
C ASN A 258 -1.25 -36.14 40.41
N GLY A 259 -0.17 -36.36 39.65
CA GLY A 259 1.19 -36.13 40.13
C GLY A 259 1.85 -37.26 40.90
N SER A 260 1.11 -38.31 41.28
CA SER A 260 1.64 -39.38 42.15
C SER A 260 2.60 -40.33 41.43
N GLY A 261 2.56 -40.40 40.10
CA GLY A 261 3.26 -41.41 39.31
C GLY A 261 2.63 -42.81 39.41
N ILE A 262 1.58 -42.99 40.20
CA ILE A 262 0.99 -44.29 40.50
C ILE A 262 -0.52 -44.22 40.23
N ARG A 263 -1.07 -45.23 39.55
CA ARG A 263 -2.52 -45.42 39.44
C ARG A 263 -2.92 -46.65 40.22
N THR A 264 -3.92 -46.49 41.07
CA THR A 264 -4.56 -47.58 41.80
C THR A 264 -5.81 -48.00 41.03
N ASN A 265 -5.88 -49.26 40.63
CA ASN A 265 -7.08 -49.79 39.97
C ASN A 265 -8.22 -49.95 40.99
N LYS A 266 -9.43 -50.32 40.51
CA LYS A 266 -10.61 -50.51 41.39
C LYS A 266 -10.42 -51.61 42.45
N GLU A 267 -9.40 -52.46 42.30
CA GLU A 267 -9.08 -53.57 43.21
C GLU A 267 -8.01 -53.17 44.25
N GLY A 268 -7.60 -51.89 44.29
CA GLY A 268 -6.56 -51.42 45.22
C GLY A 268 -5.13 -51.73 44.79
N LYS A 269 -4.91 -52.35 43.62
CA LYS A 269 -3.58 -52.66 43.10
C LYS A 269 -2.95 -51.41 42.47
N SER A 270 -1.86 -50.96 43.05
CA SER A 270 -1.04 -49.85 42.56
C SER A 270 -0.13 -50.30 41.42
N SER A 271 -0.08 -49.50 40.35
CA SER A 271 0.78 -49.72 39.19
C SER A 271 1.37 -48.40 38.71
N LYS A 272 2.50 -48.43 38.00
CA LYS A 272 3.09 -47.23 37.40
C LYS A 272 2.05 -46.57 36.48
N CYS A 273 1.85 -45.27 36.64
CA CYS A 273 0.95 -44.51 35.79
C CYS A 273 1.46 -44.56 34.34
N TYR A 274 0.70 -45.21 33.45
CA TYR A 274 1.05 -45.34 32.04
C TYR A 274 1.22 -43.99 31.35
N GLY A 275 0.43 -42.98 31.73
CA GLY A 275 0.48 -41.64 31.13
C GLY A 275 1.78 -40.87 31.38
N CYS A 276 2.52 -41.17 32.45
CA CYS A 276 3.80 -40.51 32.77
C CYS A 276 4.95 -41.50 33.00
N GLY A 277 4.75 -42.79 32.73
CA GLY A 277 5.76 -43.83 32.98
C GLY A 277 6.21 -43.95 34.45
N GLY A 278 5.43 -43.45 35.41
CA GLY A 278 5.81 -43.45 36.83
C GLY A 278 6.41 -42.16 37.39
N SER A 279 6.67 -41.13 36.57
CA SER A 279 7.34 -39.89 37.02
C SER A 279 6.43 -38.89 37.76
N GLY A 280 5.10 -39.06 37.68
CA GLY A 280 4.12 -38.07 38.13
C GLY A 280 4.00 -36.83 37.23
N LYS A 281 4.85 -36.68 36.21
CA LYS A 281 4.95 -35.48 35.38
C LYS A 281 4.95 -35.82 33.90
N VAL A 282 4.28 -35.00 33.09
CA VAL A 282 4.27 -35.14 31.63
C VAL A 282 4.78 -33.86 30.98
N THR A 283 5.55 -33.99 29.91
CA THR A 283 5.98 -32.84 29.12
C THR A 283 4.87 -32.48 28.14
N GLN A 284 4.27 -31.31 28.32
CA GLN A 284 3.26 -30.77 27.43
C GLN A 284 3.89 -29.70 26.52
N LYS A 285 3.34 -29.57 25.31
CA LYS A 285 3.66 -28.46 24.41
C LYS A 285 2.64 -27.35 24.63
N ARG A 286 3.12 -26.16 25.02
CA ARG A 286 2.33 -24.94 25.07
C ARG A 286 2.70 -24.06 23.88
N ASN A 287 1.73 -23.64 23.08
CA ASN A 287 2.01 -22.76 21.95
C ASN A 287 2.68 -21.47 22.41
N CYS A 288 3.62 -20.96 21.63
CA CYS A 288 4.24 -19.67 21.90
C CYS A 288 3.21 -18.57 21.60
N ASP A 289 2.88 -17.77 22.61
CA ASP A 289 1.86 -16.72 22.49
C ASP A 289 2.25 -15.67 21.43
N THR A 290 3.54 -15.33 21.35
CA THR A 290 4.07 -14.31 20.43
C THR A 290 3.86 -14.67 18.95
N CYS A 291 4.04 -15.94 18.56
CA CYS A 291 3.84 -16.40 17.17
C CYS A 291 2.63 -17.31 17.00
N SER A 292 1.81 -17.47 18.05
CA SER A 292 0.61 -18.32 18.06
C SER A 292 0.86 -19.76 17.57
N GLY A 293 2.03 -20.35 17.88
CA GLY A 293 2.34 -21.72 17.43
C GLY A 293 3.16 -21.83 16.15
N LEU A 294 3.32 -20.76 15.37
CA LEU A 294 3.89 -20.83 14.01
C LEU A 294 5.42 -20.91 13.97
N GLY A 295 6.10 -20.45 15.02
CA GLY A 295 7.56 -20.34 15.07
C GLY A 295 8.12 -19.15 14.29
N VAL A 296 7.33 -18.50 13.44
CA VAL A 296 7.72 -17.34 12.65
C VAL A 296 6.75 -16.18 12.85
N LEU A 297 7.28 -14.96 12.77
CA LEU A 297 6.52 -13.71 12.74
C LEU A 297 6.54 -13.18 11.30
N ALA A 298 5.44 -12.57 10.87
CA ALA A 298 5.25 -12.10 9.50
C ALA A 298 4.87 -10.62 9.53
N TYR A 299 5.62 -9.78 8.82
CA TYR A 299 5.50 -8.32 8.84
C TYR A 299 5.62 -7.72 7.43
N PRO A 300 4.80 -6.70 7.10
CA PRO A 300 3.48 -6.50 7.68
C PRO A 300 2.63 -7.76 7.45
N LYS A 301 1.61 -7.96 8.29
CA LYS A 301 0.60 -8.98 8.03
C LYS A 301 -0.67 -8.24 7.67
N SER A 302 -0.83 -7.97 6.38
CA SER A 302 -2.03 -7.33 5.88
C SER A 302 -3.26 -8.20 6.12
N GLN A 303 -4.41 -7.54 6.24
CA GLN A 303 -5.69 -8.22 6.27
C GLN A 303 -6.02 -8.74 4.86
N LYS A 304 -6.85 -9.79 4.79
CA LYS A 304 -7.39 -10.21 3.49
C LYS A 304 -8.28 -9.09 2.93
N PRO A 305 -8.27 -8.88 1.59
CA PRO A 305 -9.18 -7.92 0.99
C PRO A 305 -10.64 -8.33 1.25
N PRO A 306 -11.58 -7.36 1.23
CA PRO A 306 -12.98 -7.66 1.40
C PRO A 306 -13.48 -8.59 0.28
N VAL A 307 -14.30 -9.58 0.66
CA VAL A 307 -14.86 -10.55 -0.28
C VAL A 307 -16.04 -9.93 -1.01
N ALA A 308 -15.95 -9.82 -2.34
CA ALA A 308 -17.06 -9.38 -3.19
C ALA A 308 -18.07 -10.51 -3.41
N LYS A 309 -17.58 -11.73 -3.63
CA LYS A 309 -18.40 -12.91 -3.89
C LYS A 309 -17.70 -14.17 -3.42
N GLU A 310 -18.41 -15.07 -2.76
CA GLU A 310 -17.94 -16.42 -2.44
C GLU A 310 -18.90 -17.46 -3.04
N VAL A 311 -18.35 -18.41 -3.79
CA VAL A 311 -19.08 -19.57 -4.30
C VAL A 311 -18.50 -20.82 -3.67
N VAL A 312 -19.32 -21.55 -2.92
CA VAL A 312 -18.96 -22.84 -2.32
C VAL A 312 -19.44 -23.96 -3.23
N TRP A 313 -18.48 -24.70 -3.78
CA TRP A 313 -18.71 -25.88 -4.59
C TRP A 313 -18.58 -27.12 -3.70
N THR A 314 -19.60 -27.96 -3.67
CA THR A 314 -19.57 -29.25 -3.00
C THR A 314 -19.71 -30.36 -4.03
N GLY A 315 -18.86 -31.37 -3.93
CA GLY A 315 -18.73 -32.39 -4.96
C GLY A 315 -18.16 -33.69 -4.43
N TRP A 316 -17.93 -34.63 -5.33
CA TRP A 316 -17.21 -35.88 -5.07
C TRP A 316 -16.77 -36.51 -6.39
N LYS A 317 -15.96 -37.56 -6.30
CA LYS A 317 -15.54 -38.36 -7.46
C LYS A 317 -16.66 -39.27 -7.93
N VAL A 318 -16.94 -39.24 -9.23
CA VAL A 318 -17.99 -40.00 -9.90
C VAL A 318 -17.37 -40.78 -11.05
N ARG A 319 -17.57 -42.09 -11.07
CA ARG A 319 -17.26 -42.94 -12.22
C ARG A 319 -18.41 -42.90 -13.23
N VAL A 320 -18.14 -42.43 -14.44
CA VAL A 320 -19.13 -42.34 -15.52
C VAL A 320 -18.89 -43.50 -16.49
N GLU A 321 -19.86 -44.39 -16.62
CA GLU A 321 -19.81 -45.53 -17.53
C GLU A 321 -20.92 -45.41 -18.58
N THR A 322 -20.61 -45.77 -19.82
CA THR A 322 -21.61 -45.82 -20.88
C THR A 322 -21.59 -47.14 -21.64
N ASN A 323 -22.74 -47.52 -22.18
CA ASN A 323 -22.89 -48.64 -23.09
C ASN A 323 -23.46 -48.15 -24.44
N PRO A 324 -22.73 -48.24 -25.55
CA PRO A 324 -21.32 -48.67 -25.64
C PRO A 324 -20.36 -47.65 -24.97
N PRO A 325 -19.12 -48.04 -24.69
CA PRO A 325 -18.09 -47.11 -24.21
C PRO A 325 -17.68 -46.14 -25.32
N GLY A 326 -17.10 -45.00 -24.93
CA GLY A 326 -16.57 -43.98 -25.81
C GLY A 326 -17.37 -42.67 -25.83
N ALA A 327 -18.41 -42.52 -25.01
CA ALA A 327 -19.18 -41.27 -24.94
C ALA A 327 -18.33 -40.13 -24.38
N LYS A 328 -18.44 -38.94 -24.97
CA LYS A 328 -17.77 -37.74 -24.49
C LYS A 328 -18.43 -37.28 -23.18
N VAL A 329 -17.64 -37.10 -22.14
CA VAL A 329 -18.10 -36.67 -20.81
C VAL A 329 -17.64 -35.24 -20.57
N SER A 330 -18.56 -34.34 -20.23
CA SER A 330 -18.24 -32.97 -19.84
C SER A 330 -18.73 -32.66 -18.42
N VAL A 331 -17.91 -31.98 -17.64
CA VAL A 331 -18.21 -31.54 -16.27
C VAL A 331 -17.92 -30.06 -16.11
N VAL A 332 -18.54 -29.41 -15.12
CA VAL A 332 -18.26 -28.01 -14.81
C VAL A 332 -16.84 -27.86 -14.25
N ASP A 333 -16.09 -26.90 -14.78
CA ASP A 333 -14.84 -26.43 -14.19
C ASP A 333 -15.15 -25.41 -13.10
N VAL A 334 -14.81 -25.74 -11.85
CA VAL A 334 -15.10 -24.90 -10.68
C VAL A 334 -14.43 -23.53 -10.69
N ASN A 335 -13.39 -23.31 -11.50
CA ASN A 335 -12.70 -22.02 -11.57
C ASN A 335 -13.38 -21.08 -12.58
N THR A 336 -13.89 -21.63 -13.68
CA THR A 336 -14.48 -20.84 -14.77
C THR A 336 -16.00 -20.88 -14.80
N ALA A 337 -16.62 -21.78 -14.01
CA ALA A 337 -18.04 -22.11 -14.05
C ALA A 337 -18.57 -22.51 -15.45
N LYS A 338 -17.67 -22.96 -16.35
CA LYS A 338 -18.01 -23.44 -17.69
C LYS A 338 -17.80 -24.95 -17.77
N TYR A 339 -18.53 -25.61 -18.67
CA TYR A 339 -18.29 -27.01 -18.97
C TYR A 339 -16.95 -27.19 -19.68
N LYS A 340 -16.20 -28.21 -19.26
CA LYS A 340 -15.01 -28.68 -19.94
C LYS A 340 -15.14 -30.16 -20.28
N ASP A 341 -14.49 -30.55 -21.36
CA ASP A 341 -14.34 -31.95 -21.73
C ASP A 341 -13.49 -32.68 -20.69
N ALA A 342 -14.02 -33.75 -20.13
CA ALA A 342 -13.34 -34.61 -19.18
C ALA A 342 -12.70 -35.83 -19.86
N GLY A 343 -13.04 -36.11 -21.12
CA GLY A 343 -12.61 -37.28 -21.89
C GLY A 343 -13.74 -38.26 -22.19
N ALA A 344 -13.38 -39.44 -22.70
CA ALA A 344 -14.34 -40.49 -23.01
C ALA A 344 -14.77 -41.28 -21.75
N SER A 345 -16.01 -41.78 -21.75
CA SER A 345 -16.66 -42.60 -20.72
C SER A 345 -15.84 -43.82 -20.27
N ASN A 346 -16.24 -44.43 -19.15
CA ASN A 346 -15.43 -45.32 -18.31
C ASN A 346 -14.30 -44.58 -17.59
N ILE A 347 -14.59 -43.34 -17.20
CA ILE A 347 -13.66 -42.40 -16.57
C ILE A 347 -14.17 -42.00 -15.19
N GLU A 348 -13.24 -41.69 -14.28
CA GLU A 348 -13.54 -41.03 -13.01
C GLU A 348 -13.41 -39.51 -13.19
N VAL A 349 -14.50 -38.79 -12.92
CA VAL A 349 -14.53 -37.33 -12.97
C VAL A 349 -14.81 -36.76 -11.60
N ARG A 350 -14.33 -35.54 -11.33
CA ARG A 350 -14.75 -34.78 -10.15
C ARG A 350 -15.99 -33.98 -10.52
N TRP A 351 -17.11 -34.32 -9.91
CA TRP A 351 -18.36 -33.60 -10.08
C TRP A 351 -18.54 -32.63 -8.93
N PHE A 352 -18.92 -31.39 -9.23
CA PHE A 352 -19.19 -30.34 -8.24
C PHE A 352 -20.53 -29.67 -8.54
N SER A 353 -21.20 -29.23 -7.47
CA SER A 353 -22.41 -28.42 -7.51
C SER A 353 -22.28 -27.22 -6.58
N SER A 354 -22.92 -26.11 -6.89
CA SER A 354 -23.08 -24.97 -5.98
C SER A 354 -24.58 -24.77 -5.70
N SER A 355 -25.05 -23.54 -5.50
CA SER A 355 -26.48 -23.23 -5.38
C SER A 355 -27.30 -23.65 -6.62
N GLN A 356 -26.64 -23.80 -7.76
CA GLN A 356 -27.20 -24.39 -8.97
C GLN A 356 -26.67 -25.82 -9.17
N SER A 357 -27.53 -26.71 -9.68
CA SER A 357 -27.14 -28.09 -10.04
C SER A 357 -26.46 -28.09 -11.40
N TYR A 358 -25.20 -28.51 -11.46
CA TYR A 358 -24.44 -28.65 -12.70
C TYR A 358 -24.39 -30.13 -13.12
N PRO A 359 -25.32 -30.64 -13.95
CA PRO A 359 -25.30 -32.05 -14.33
C PRO A 359 -24.04 -32.42 -15.11
N ILE A 360 -23.62 -33.67 -15.04
CA ILE A 360 -22.65 -34.26 -15.98
C ILE A 360 -23.33 -34.34 -17.34
N ILE A 361 -22.68 -33.81 -18.38
CA ILE A 361 -23.17 -33.91 -19.77
C ILE A 361 -22.46 -35.09 -20.42
N VAL A 362 -23.21 -36.02 -21.01
CA VAL A 362 -22.67 -37.18 -21.69
C VAL A 362 -23.23 -37.25 -23.10
N GLU A 363 -22.36 -37.27 -24.09
CA GLU A 363 -22.68 -37.22 -25.52
C GLU A 363 -22.12 -38.46 -26.23
N TYR A 364 -22.97 -39.14 -27.01
CA TYR A 364 -22.55 -40.25 -27.85
C TYR A 364 -23.31 -40.19 -29.17
N GLN A 365 -22.57 -40.08 -30.29
CA GLN A 365 -23.15 -39.78 -31.60
C GLN A 365 -24.04 -38.52 -31.53
N ASP A 366 -25.26 -38.55 -32.07
CA ASP A 366 -26.18 -37.41 -32.07
C ASP A 366 -27.07 -37.34 -30.81
N LYS A 367 -26.74 -38.11 -29.75
CA LYS A 367 -27.52 -38.18 -28.51
C LYS A 367 -26.76 -37.53 -27.36
N GLN A 368 -27.45 -36.71 -26.57
CA GLN A 368 -26.94 -36.09 -25.35
C GLN A 368 -27.85 -36.45 -24.16
N VAL A 369 -27.25 -36.64 -22.98
CA VAL A 369 -27.98 -36.73 -21.71
C VAL A 369 -27.28 -35.92 -20.62
N LYS A 370 -28.08 -35.26 -19.79
CA LYS A 370 -27.62 -34.59 -18.57
C LYS A 370 -28.00 -35.43 -17.36
N VAL A 371 -27.03 -35.67 -16.47
CA VAL A 371 -27.24 -36.57 -15.32
C VAL A 371 -26.58 -36.02 -14.07
N LEU A 372 -27.31 -36.08 -12.96
CA LEU A 372 -26.74 -35.83 -11.64
C LEU A 372 -26.33 -37.15 -10.98
N PRO A 373 -25.22 -37.19 -10.24
CA PRO A 373 -24.74 -38.39 -9.57
C PRO A 373 -25.51 -38.65 -8.27
N PHE A 374 -26.84 -38.60 -8.33
CA PHE A 374 -27.70 -39.03 -7.23
C PHE A 374 -28.51 -40.25 -7.68
N THR A 375 -28.74 -41.17 -6.75
CA THR A 375 -29.74 -42.21 -6.92
C THR A 375 -31.14 -41.60 -7.01
N LEU A 376 -32.14 -42.39 -7.42
CA LEU A 376 -33.53 -41.94 -7.53
C LEU A 376 -34.11 -41.46 -6.18
N ASP A 377 -33.65 -42.02 -5.07
CA ASP A 377 -33.99 -41.59 -3.71
C ASP A 377 -33.18 -40.37 -3.22
N GLY A 378 -32.40 -39.74 -4.10
CA GLY A 378 -31.66 -38.51 -3.81
C GLY A 378 -30.34 -38.71 -3.05
N LYS A 379 -29.88 -39.94 -2.83
CA LYS A 379 -28.59 -40.20 -2.18
C LYS A 379 -27.44 -40.01 -3.16
N ALA A 380 -26.32 -39.47 -2.67
CA ALA A 380 -25.12 -39.28 -3.48
C ALA A 380 -24.56 -40.63 -3.97
N SER A 381 -24.29 -40.74 -5.27
CA SER A 381 -23.76 -41.92 -5.94
C SER A 381 -22.33 -41.68 -6.42
N ARG A 382 -21.45 -42.66 -6.20
CA ARG A 382 -20.07 -42.68 -6.75
C ARG A 382 -20.03 -43.10 -8.23
N LYS A 383 -21.17 -43.48 -8.81
CA LYS A 383 -21.27 -44.07 -10.13
C LYS A 383 -22.45 -43.49 -10.90
N VAL A 384 -22.27 -43.26 -12.19
CA VAL A 384 -23.31 -42.96 -13.16
C VAL A 384 -23.17 -43.96 -14.31
N VAL A 385 -24.28 -44.57 -14.73
CA VAL A 385 -24.32 -45.56 -15.82
C VAL A 385 -25.41 -45.16 -16.80
N ILE A 386 -25.04 -45.04 -18.08
CA ILE A 386 -25.94 -44.61 -19.15
C ILE A 386 -25.89 -45.62 -20.30
N ASP A 387 -27.05 -46.04 -20.78
CA ASP A 387 -27.19 -46.89 -21.94
C ASP A 387 -27.67 -46.08 -23.15
N PHE A 388 -26.86 -46.04 -24.21
CA PHE A 388 -27.13 -45.36 -25.47
C PHE A 388 -27.65 -46.31 -26.57
N LEU A 389 -27.73 -47.62 -26.32
CA LEU A 389 -28.22 -48.62 -27.28
C LEU A 389 -29.74 -48.52 -27.51
N SER A 390 -30.48 -47.88 -26.60
CA SER A 390 -31.91 -47.63 -26.78
C SER A 390 -32.17 -46.79 -28.03
N ALA A 391 -33.08 -47.28 -28.88
CA ALA A 391 -33.39 -46.68 -30.18
C ALA A 391 -33.97 -45.26 -30.05
N SER A 392 -34.78 -44.99 -29.02
CA SER A 392 -35.49 -43.73 -28.87
C SER A 392 -34.70 -42.68 -28.10
N GLN A 393 -34.17 -43.01 -26.91
CA GLN A 393 -33.43 -42.07 -26.05
C GLN A 393 -32.44 -42.79 -25.14
N PRO A 394 -31.34 -42.12 -24.73
CA PRO A 394 -30.43 -42.66 -23.72
C PRO A 394 -31.15 -42.95 -22.39
N VAL A 395 -30.82 -44.08 -21.77
CA VAL A 395 -31.40 -44.55 -20.50
C VAL A 395 -30.37 -44.40 -19.39
N VAL A 396 -30.69 -43.62 -18.35
CA VAL A 396 -29.84 -43.50 -17.16
C VAL A 396 -30.17 -44.65 -16.20
N GLN A 397 -29.28 -45.65 -16.12
CA GLN A 397 -29.44 -46.82 -15.24
C GLN A 397 -29.03 -46.50 -13.80
N VAL A 398 -27.98 -45.69 -13.62
CA VAL A 398 -27.54 -45.20 -12.31
C VAL A 398 -27.29 -43.70 -12.44
N GLY A 399 -27.88 -42.92 -11.54
CA GLY A 399 -27.91 -41.47 -11.61
C GLY A 399 -29.34 -40.95 -11.78
N ARG A 400 -29.50 -39.63 -11.75
CA ARG A 400 -30.78 -38.96 -11.97
C ARG A 400 -30.68 -38.13 -13.25
N LYS A 401 -31.45 -38.50 -14.27
CA LYS A 401 -31.59 -37.72 -15.51
C LYS A 401 -32.12 -36.32 -15.17
N VAL A 402 -31.52 -35.29 -15.76
CA VAL A 402 -32.00 -33.90 -15.75
C VAL A 402 -32.33 -33.55 -17.19
N GLU A 403 -33.46 -32.89 -17.40
CA GLU A 403 -33.99 -32.58 -18.74
C GLU A 403 -33.00 -31.83 -19.65
#